data_AF-A0A1N9M4K1-F1
#
_entry.id   AF-A0A1N9M4K1-F1
#
_cell.length_a   1.000
_cell.length_b   1.000
_cell.length_c   1.000
_cell.angle_alpha   90.00
_cell.angle_beta   90.00
_cell.angle_gamma   90.00
#
_symmetry.space_group_name_H-M   'P 1'
#
loop_
_entity.id
_entity.type
_entity.pdbx_description
1 polymer ?
#
loop_
_entity_poly.entity_id
_entity_poly.type
_entity_poly.pdbx_seq_one_letter_code
_entity_poly.pdbx_strand_id
1 'polypeptide(L)'
;MHSDEPSNTWMVVLDPMKPGGPFEVMAQQTLGTMNFTLRVHDVLFGDVWLCSGQSNMQMTVSQIFNASKELSDTAAYQSVRIFSVSLIQSEEELDDLTEVDLSWSKPTAGNLGHGNFTYMSAVCWLFGRYLYDTLQYPIGLVSSSWGGTYIEVWSSRRTLKACGVPNTRDERVGQPEIKPMRNECNSEESSCPFRVVPSVRVTGPTRHSVLWNAMIHPLQNMTLKGVVWYQGESNADYNRDLYTCMFPELIEDWRQTFHYGSQGQTDRFFPFGFVQLSSYMLKNSSDYGFPEIRWHQTADFGHVPNPKMPNTFMAVAIDLCDRDSPFGSIHPRDKQTVAYRLHLGARAVAYGEKNLTFQGPLPKKIELLASNGLLNLTYDQEIQVQMQDNKTFEISCCSDRHCKWLPAPVNTFSTQTLILDLNACLGTVVAVRYAWTTWPCEYKQCAVYHTSSMLPAPPFIAQISHRGI
;
A
#
# COMPACT_ATOMS: atom_id res chain seq x y z
N MET A 1 8.66 18.44 -30.78
CA MET A 1 9.88 19.22 -31.06
C MET A 1 10.89 18.79 -30.02
N HIS A 2 11.83 17.93 -30.40
CA HIS A 2 12.99 17.62 -29.55
C HIS A 2 13.97 18.78 -29.71
N SER A 3 14.16 19.55 -28.65
CA SER A 3 15.32 20.42 -28.49
C SER A 3 16.47 19.53 -28.02
N ASP A 4 17.39 19.24 -28.94
CA ASP A 4 18.75 18.78 -28.63
C ASP A 4 19.53 19.93 -27.97
N GLU A 5 19.14 20.35 -26.76
CA GLU A 5 20.04 21.13 -25.93
C GLU A 5 21.04 20.17 -25.26
N PRO A 6 22.35 20.45 -25.29
CA PRO A 6 23.32 19.65 -24.57
C PRO A 6 23.02 19.74 -23.07
N SER A 7 22.69 18.60 -22.46
CA SER A 7 22.51 18.51 -21.02
C SER A 7 23.79 18.94 -20.30
N ASN A 8 23.69 19.95 -19.43
CA ASN A 8 24.77 20.35 -18.53
C ASN A 8 24.99 19.33 -17.39
N THR A 9 24.21 18.26 -17.37
CA THR A 9 24.29 17.19 -16.38
C THR A 9 25.17 16.06 -16.93
N TRP A 10 26.27 15.77 -16.24
CA TRP A 10 27.09 14.60 -16.52
C TRP A 10 26.76 13.49 -15.50
N MET A 11 26.82 12.24 -15.94
CA MET A 11 26.58 11.06 -15.10
C MET A 11 27.76 10.10 -15.23
N VAL A 12 28.21 9.54 -14.11
CA VAL A 12 29.21 8.47 -14.08
C VAL A 12 28.59 7.28 -13.35
N VAL A 13 28.59 6.12 -14.02
CA VAL A 13 28.17 4.85 -13.43
C VAL A 13 29.40 4.20 -12.79
N LEU A 14 29.31 3.88 -11.51
CA LEU A 14 30.35 3.16 -10.79
C LEU A 14 30.19 1.66 -11.03
N ASP A 15 31.31 0.93 -11.03
CA ASP A 15 31.29 -0.54 -11.08
C ASP A 15 30.46 -1.10 -9.90
N PRO A 16 29.73 -2.22 -10.10
CA PRO A 16 28.97 -2.84 -9.02
C PRO A 16 29.83 -3.16 -7.80
N MET A 17 29.43 -2.61 -6.65
CA MET A 17 30.11 -2.81 -5.37
C MET A 17 29.37 -3.85 -4.53
N LYS A 18 30.13 -4.67 -3.79
CA LYS A 18 29.52 -5.52 -2.75
C LYS A 18 28.87 -4.64 -1.68
N PRO A 19 27.73 -5.08 -1.07
CA PRO A 19 27.11 -4.33 0.01
C PRO A 19 28.08 -4.12 1.19
N GLY A 20 28.02 -2.94 1.82
CA GLY A 20 28.87 -2.60 2.96
C GLY A 20 29.25 -1.12 3.02
N GLY A 21 30.33 -0.85 3.72
CA GLY A 21 30.85 0.49 4.00
C GLY A 21 31.08 0.70 5.51
N PRO A 22 31.29 1.93 5.97
CA PRO A 22 31.33 3.17 5.19
C PRO A 22 32.53 3.24 4.23
N PHE A 23 32.30 3.77 3.05
CA PHE A 23 33.31 4.10 2.05
C PHE A 23 33.44 5.61 1.90
N GLU A 24 34.47 6.00 1.15
CA GLU A 24 34.66 7.37 0.66
C GLU A 24 34.61 7.34 -0.87
N VAL A 25 33.78 8.19 -1.45
CA VAL A 25 33.74 8.42 -2.90
C VAL A 25 34.46 9.72 -3.19
N MET A 26 35.45 9.67 -4.07
CA MET A 26 36.25 10.83 -4.47
C MET A 26 36.03 11.15 -5.95
N ALA A 27 35.77 12.41 -6.25
CA ALA A 27 35.79 12.94 -7.61
C ALA A 27 36.94 13.94 -7.72
N GLN A 28 37.84 13.73 -8.69
CA GLN A 28 38.99 14.60 -8.93
C GLN A 28 38.94 15.19 -10.34
N GLN A 29 39.14 16.49 -10.45
CA GLN A 29 39.25 17.21 -11.71
C GLN A 29 40.57 17.98 -11.76
N THR A 30 41.29 17.87 -12.87
CA THR A 30 42.52 18.63 -13.13
C THR A 30 42.24 19.71 -14.18
N LEU A 31 42.49 20.97 -13.84
CA LEU A 31 42.38 22.11 -14.75
C LEU A 31 43.74 22.82 -14.82
N GLY A 32 44.51 22.55 -15.89
CA GLY A 32 45.88 23.03 -16.01
C GLY A 32 46.79 22.41 -14.94
N THR A 33 47.32 23.22 -14.03
CA THR A 33 48.12 22.77 -12.88
C THR A 33 47.31 22.65 -11.58
N MET A 34 46.02 23.01 -11.59
CA MET A 34 45.15 22.95 -10.42
C MET A 34 44.44 21.61 -10.35
N ASN A 35 44.41 21.00 -9.15
CA ASN A 35 43.65 19.79 -8.86
C ASN A 35 42.52 20.14 -7.89
N PHE A 36 41.29 19.87 -8.29
CA PHE A 36 40.09 19.95 -7.45
C PHE A 36 39.70 18.54 -7.03
N THR A 37 39.39 18.35 -5.75
CA THR A 37 38.91 17.05 -5.24
C THR A 37 37.71 17.27 -4.35
N LEU A 38 36.61 16.59 -4.68
CA LEU A 38 35.43 16.47 -3.84
C LEU A 38 35.41 15.09 -3.21
N ARG A 39 35.07 15.03 -1.91
CA ARG A 39 34.97 13.79 -1.15
C ARG A 39 33.59 13.67 -0.54
N VAL A 40 32.96 12.52 -0.72
CA VAL A 40 31.73 12.12 -0.05
C VAL A 40 32.10 11.01 0.93
N HIS A 41 31.89 11.26 2.22
CA HIS A 41 32.19 10.31 3.30
C HIS A 41 30.92 9.56 3.73
N ASP A 42 31.09 8.49 4.52
CA ASP A 42 29.98 7.67 5.07
C ASP A 42 29.05 7.07 4.01
N VAL A 43 29.61 6.70 2.86
CA VAL A 43 28.86 6.09 1.75
C VAL A 43 28.67 4.60 2.01
N LEU A 44 27.42 4.13 1.96
CA LEU A 44 27.08 2.72 2.06
C LEU A 44 26.58 2.21 0.71
N PHE A 45 26.97 1.00 0.34
CA PHE A 45 26.38 0.27 -0.78
C PHE A 45 25.43 -0.79 -0.24
N GLY A 46 24.24 -0.88 -0.81
CA GLY A 46 23.18 -1.74 -0.36
C GLY A 46 21.90 -1.50 -1.16
N ASP A 47 20.80 -2.08 -0.73
CA ASP A 47 19.54 -2.00 -1.46
C ASP A 47 18.74 -0.76 -1.05
N VAL A 48 18.24 -0.01 -2.04
CA VAL A 48 17.40 1.17 -1.83
C VAL A 48 15.95 0.87 -2.15
N TRP A 49 15.05 1.23 -1.23
CA TRP A 49 13.61 1.07 -1.38
C TRP A 49 12.91 2.42 -1.33
N LEU A 50 12.02 2.65 -2.30
CA LEU A 50 11.14 3.82 -2.34
C LEU A 50 9.79 3.47 -1.71
N CYS A 51 9.36 4.26 -0.73
CA CYS A 51 8.09 4.09 -0.04
C CYS A 51 7.16 5.26 -0.37
N SER A 52 6.00 4.97 -0.94
CA SER A 52 5.07 5.99 -1.42
C SER A 52 3.59 5.65 -1.16
N GLY A 53 2.74 6.64 -1.37
CA GLY A 53 1.30 6.56 -1.15
C GLY A 53 0.75 7.71 -0.33
N GLN A 54 -0.33 7.45 0.41
CA GLN A 54 -1.06 8.48 1.15
C GLN A 54 -0.82 8.43 2.66
N SER A 55 -1.80 8.86 3.46
CA SER A 55 -1.67 9.15 4.88
C SER A 55 -1.19 7.96 5.70
N ASN A 56 -1.62 6.73 5.37
CA ASN A 56 -1.16 5.52 6.03
C ASN A 56 0.31 5.16 5.74
N MET A 57 0.86 5.58 4.58
CA MET A 57 2.30 5.59 4.32
C MET A 57 2.97 6.75 5.06
N GLN A 58 2.34 7.93 5.09
CA GLN A 58 2.91 9.16 5.66
C GLN A 58 2.97 9.17 7.20
N MET A 59 2.20 8.32 7.90
CA MET A 59 2.22 8.25 9.36
C MET A 59 3.65 8.09 9.89
N THR A 60 4.03 8.95 10.83
CA THR A 60 5.35 8.98 11.47
C THR A 60 5.48 7.87 12.54
N VAL A 61 6.71 7.46 12.91
CA VAL A 61 6.95 6.42 13.94
C VAL A 61 6.35 6.78 15.30
N SER A 62 6.21 8.07 15.62
CA SER A 62 5.55 8.54 16.85
C SER A 62 4.05 8.21 16.92
N GLN A 63 3.42 7.89 15.78
CA GLN A 63 1.97 7.71 15.66
C GLN A 63 1.52 6.24 15.73
N ILE A 64 2.45 5.30 15.87
CA ILE A 64 2.17 3.86 15.81
C ILE A 64 2.24 3.22 17.20
N PHE A 65 1.74 1.99 17.33
CA PHE A 65 1.99 1.21 18.54
C PHE A 65 3.49 0.96 18.74
N ASN A 66 3.94 0.76 19.97
CA ASN A 66 5.35 0.54 20.34
C ASN A 66 6.34 1.63 19.86
N ALA A 67 5.87 2.83 19.53
CA ALA A 67 6.69 3.95 19.07
C ALA A 67 7.92 4.20 19.97
N SER A 68 7.74 4.24 21.29
CA SER A 68 8.82 4.51 22.24
C SER A 68 9.99 3.53 22.11
N LYS A 69 9.70 2.24 21.87
CA LYS A 69 10.73 1.22 21.66
C LYS A 69 11.42 1.39 20.31
N GLU A 70 10.66 1.64 19.25
CA GLU A 70 11.23 1.86 17.91
C GLU A 70 12.17 3.07 17.89
N LEU A 71 11.82 4.14 18.61
CA LEU A 71 12.66 5.34 18.71
C LEU A 71 13.91 5.13 19.57
N SER A 72 13.85 4.30 20.63
CA SER A 72 15.01 4.01 21.48
C SER A 72 16.05 3.12 20.81
N ASP A 73 15.63 2.24 19.89
CA ASP A 73 16.49 1.20 19.33
C ASP A 73 17.30 1.67 18.10
N THR A 74 17.16 2.93 17.70
CA THR A 74 17.79 3.49 16.48
C THR A 74 19.31 3.30 16.41
N ALA A 75 20.00 3.24 17.56
CA ALA A 75 21.43 2.98 17.63
C ALA A 75 21.85 1.59 17.08
N ALA A 76 20.95 0.61 17.01
CA ALA A 76 21.23 -0.71 16.45
C ALA A 76 21.21 -0.75 14.91
N TYR A 77 20.66 0.30 14.27
CA TYR A 77 20.36 0.32 12.83
C TYR A 77 21.17 1.37 12.08
N GLN A 78 22.41 1.62 12.51
CA GLN A 78 23.28 2.65 11.92
C GLN A 78 23.82 2.30 10.53
N SER A 79 23.46 1.15 9.96
CA SER A 79 23.67 0.78 8.55
C SER A 79 22.41 0.94 7.69
N VAL A 80 21.28 1.32 8.30
CA VAL A 80 20.10 1.79 7.57
C VAL A 80 20.27 3.29 7.31
N ARG A 81 19.89 3.76 6.13
CA ARG A 81 19.87 5.18 5.76
C ARG A 81 18.46 5.58 5.38
N ILE A 82 18.03 6.74 5.84
CA ILE A 82 16.69 7.28 5.57
C ILE A 82 16.80 8.63 4.86
N PHE A 83 15.84 8.89 3.99
CA PHE A 83 15.70 10.11 3.19
C PHE A 83 14.20 10.42 3.04
N SER A 84 13.83 11.70 3.08
CA SER A 84 12.44 12.12 2.92
C SER A 84 12.31 13.29 1.96
N VAL A 85 11.43 13.12 0.97
CA VAL A 85 11.07 14.14 -0.02
C VAL A 85 10.10 15.14 0.60
N SER A 86 10.27 16.43 0.33
CA SER A 86 9.34 17.48 0.76
C SER A 86 8.01 17.42 0.02
N LEU A 87 6.96 17.94 0.66
CA LEU A 87 5.62 17.99 0.08
C LEU A 87 5.50 19.10 -0.98
N ILE A 88 5.92 18.78 -2.21
CA ILE A 88 5.88 19.67 -3.38
C ILE A 88 4.96 19.09 -4.46
N GLN A 89 4.31 19.96 -5.23
CA GLN A 89 3.49 19.59 -6.38
C GLN A 89 3.90 20.43 -7.60
N SER A 90 3.78 19.87 -8.81
CA SER A 90 4.09 20.57 -10.06
C SER A 90 3.18 20.13 -11.20
N GLU A 91 2.78 21.04 -12.08
CA GLU A 91 1.99 20.71 -13.28
C GLU A 91 2.81 20.03 -14.38
N GLU A 92 4.13 20.18 -14.31
CA GLU A 92 5.11 19.64 -15.24
C GLU A 92 6.14 18.78 -14.51
N GLU A 93 6.62 17.73 -15.18
CA GLU A 93 7.65 16.83 -14.67
C GLU A 93 8.93 17.62 -14.33
N LEU A 94 9.41 17.51 -13.09
CA LEU A 94 10.62 18.17 -12.63
C LEU A 94 11.84 17.25 -12.82
N ASP A 95 12.98 17.82 -13.16
CA ASP A 95 14.24 17.07 -13.35
C ASP A 95 14.94 16.73 -12.03
N ASP A 96 14.71 17.53 -10.97
CA ASP A 96 15.28 17.35 -9.64
C ASP A 96 14.29 17.78 -8.54
N LEU A 97 14.52 17.30 -7.32
CA LEU A 97 13.72 17.67 -6.16
C LEU A 97 13.93 19.15 -5.85
N THR A 98 12.83 19.89 -5.74
CA THR A 98 12.89 21.32 -5.35
C THR A 98 13.35 21.49 -3.92
N GLU A 99 12.95 20.57 -3.03
CA GLU A 99 13.27 20.60 -1.60
C GLU A 99 13.30 19.17 -1.04
N VAL A 100 14.07 18.98 0.02
CA VAL A 100 14.24 17.72 0.74
C VAL A 100 14.07 17.96 2.23
N ASP A 101 13.04 17.35 2.83
CA ASP A 101 12.74 17.46 4.27
C ASP A 101 13.81 16.79 5.14
N LEU A 102 14.37 15.67 4.64
CA LEU A 102 15.45 14.94 5.30
C LEU A 102 16.44 14.41 4.27
N SER A 103 17.62 15.01 4.22
CA SER A 103 18.76 14.46 3.46
C SER A 103 19.19 13.11 4.02
N TRP A 104 19.88 12.30 3.21
CA TRP A 104 20.35 10.97 3.60
C TRP A 104 21.03 10.98 4.97
N SER A 105 20.39 10.30 5.93
CA SER A 105 20.76 10.37 7.34
C SER A 105 20.73 9.00 8.01
N LYS A 106 21.49 8.86 9.10
CA LYS A 106 21.32 7.75 10.05
C LYS A 106 20.00 7.92 10.79
N PRO A 107 19.31 6.82 11.15
CA PRO A 107 18.09 6.92 11.93
C PRO A 107 18.41 7.44 13.34
N THR A 108 17.56 8.34 13.82
CA THR A 108 17.57 8.87 15.20
C THR A 108 16.13 8.95 15.71
N ALA A 109 15.95 9.00 17.02
CA ALA A 109 14.62 9.24 17.60
C ALA A 109 13.98 10.54 17.07
N GLY A 110 14.80 11.58 16.84
CA GLY A 110 14.34 12.88 16.36
C GLY A 110 13.78 12.83 14.94
N ASN A 111 14.51 12.24 13.99
CA ASN A 111 14.07 12.19 12.59
C ASN A 111 13.01 11.12 12.30
N LEU A 112 12.96 10.03 13.07
CA LEU A 112 11.91 9.03 12.95
C LEU A 112 10.59 9.45 13.58
N GLY A 113 10.64 10.23 14.67
CA GLY A 113 9.48 10.69 15.43
C GLY A 113 9.03 12.11 15.10
N HIS A 114 9.55 12.71 14.03
CA HIS A 114 9.36 14.13 13.74
C HIS A 114 7.89 14.44 13.40
N GLY A 115 7.16 15.07 14.33
CA GLY A 115 5.78 15.51 14.12
C GLY A 115 4.79 14.42 13.72
N ASN A 116 3.52 14.80 13.55
CA ASN A 116 2.50 13.91 13.00
C ASN A 116 2.38 14.15 11.49
N PHE A 117 2.38 13.09 10.70
CA PHE A 117 2.26 13.14 9.23
C PHE A 117 3.30 14.06 8.56
N THR A 118 4.53 14.05 9.07
CA THR A 118 5.65 14.74 8.39
C THR A 118 6.58 13.70 7.76
N TYR A 119 7.69 13.39 8.42
CA TYR A 119 8.61 12.29 8.12
C TYR A 119 9.12 11.70 9.45
N MET A 120 9.71 10.53 9.50
CA MET A 120 9.86 9.49 8.49
C MET A 120 8.66 8.53 8.50
N SER A 121 8.24 8.03 7.33
CA SER A 121 7.20 6.99 7.22
C SER A 121 7.49 5.79 8.12
N ALA A 122 6.55 5.47 9.02
CA ALA A 122 6.66 4.36 9.95
C ALA A 122 6.67 3.01 9.25
N VAL A 123 5.83 2.84 8.23
CA VAL A 123 5.80 1.60 7.43
C VAL A 123 7.12 1.41 6.70
N CYS A 124 7.65 2.48 6.10
CA CYS A 124 8.93 2.44 5.39
C CYS A 124 10.09 2.08 6.33
N TRP A 125 10.18 2.77 7.48
CA TRP A 125 11.17 2.50 8.52
C TRP A 125 11.13 1.04 8.95
N LEU A 126 9.97 0.55 9.41
CA LEU A 126 9.81 -0.81 9.93
C LEU A 126 10.13 -1.87 8.88
N PHE A 127 9.71 -1.64 7.63
CA PHE A 127 9.99 -2.55 6.52
C PHE A 127 11.50 -2.70 6.27
N GLY A 128 12.21 -1.57 6.17
CA GLY A 128 13.66 -1.58 5.98
C GLY A 128 14.42 -2.14 7.17
N ARG A 129 13.97 -1.85 8.40
CA ARG A 129 14.52 -2.45 9.62
C ARG A 129 14.39 -3.97 9.63
N TYR A 130 13.21 -4.52 9.30
CA TYR A 130 13.03 -5.97 9.23
C TYR A 130 13.88 -6.61 8.13
N LEU A 131 14.03 -5.93 6.98
CA LEU A 131 14.93 -6.38 5.93
C LEU A 131 16.38 -6.39 6.42
N TYR A 132 16.83 -5.33 7.07
CA TYR A 132 18.17 -5.26 7.65
C TYR A 132 18.41 -6.39 8.66
N ASP A 133 17.46 -6.64 9.57
CA ASP A 133 17.53 -7.73 10.55
C ASP A 133 17.70 -9.10 9.89
N THR A 134 17.15 -9.29 8.68
CA THR A 134 17.23 -10.57 7.95
C THR A 134 18.49 -10.66 7.08
N LEU A 135 18.78 -9.58 6.35
CA LEU A 135 19.78 -9.57 5.28
C LEU A 135 21.17 -9.20 5.78
N GLN A 136 21.26 -8.45 6.88
CA GLN A 136 22.51 -8.07 7.54
C GLN A 136 23.47 -7.27 6.64
N TYR A 137 22.93 -6.44 5.74
CA TYR A 137 23.69 -5.46 4.95
C TYR A 137 22.93 -4.14 4.79
N PRO A 138 23.58 -3.03 4.36
CA PRO A 138 22.97 -1.70 4.33
C PRO A 138 21.66 -1.63 3.53
N ILE A 139 20.67 -0.90 4.08
CA ILE A 139 19.38 -0.64 3.43
C ILE A 139 19.15 0.87 3.38
N GLY A 140 18.84 1.40 2.20
CA GLY A 140 18.39 2.77 1.99
C GLY A 140 16.88 2.86 1.88
N LEU A 141 16.27 3.86 2.51
CA LEU A 141 14.83 4.09 2.52
C LEU A 141 14.52 5.52 2.09
N VAL A 142 13.75 5.66 1.02
CA VAL A 142 13.28 6.94 0.49
C VAL A 142 11.79 7.06 0.76
N SER A 143 11.38 8.06 1.54
CA SER A 143 9.97 8.34 1.85
C SER A 143 9.45 9.45 0.95
N SER A 144 8.43 9.16 0.14
CA SER A 144 7.75 10.11 -0.75
C SER A 144 6.24 9.86 -0.71
N SER A 145 5.55 10.47 0.26
CA SER A 145 4.14 10.18 0.55
C SER A 145 3.39 11.42 1.03
N TRP A 146 2.12 11.57 0.61
CA TRP A 146 1.27 12.70 0.97
C TRP A 146 -0.18 12.26 1.20
N GLY A 147 -0.70 12.48 2.40
CA GLY A 147 -2.05 12.09 2.78
C GLY A 147 -3.20 12.78 2.04
N GLY A 148 -4.33 12.08 1.96
CA GLY A 148 -5.55 12.57 1.31
C GLY A 148 -5.47 12.66 -0.21
N THR A 149 -4.62 11.84 -0.83
CA THR A 149 -4.35 11.86 -2.26
C THR A 149 -4.94 10.64 -2.97
N TYR A 150 -5.44 10.86 -4.17
CA TYR A 150 -5.94 9.82 -5.08
C TYR A 150 -4.78 9.27 -5.93
N ILE A 151 -4.89 8.06 -6.48
CA ILE A 151 -3.83 7.47 -7.32
C ILE A 151 -3.49 8.33 -8.54
N GLU A 152 -4.44 9.15 -9.00
CA GLU A 152 -4.31 10.03 -10.16
C GLU A 152 -3.24 11.10 -10.00
N VAL A 153 -2.98 11.57 -8.78
CA VAL A 153 -1.94 12.59 -8.56
C VAL A 153 -0.54 11.99 -8.62
N TRP A 154 -0.43 10.67 -8.40
CA TRP A 154 0.81 9.88 -8.42
C TRP A 154 1.06 9.17 -9.76
N SER A 155 0.10 9.25 -10.66
CA SER A 155 0.17 8.64 -11.99
C SER A 155 0.67 9.68 -13.01
N SER A 156 1.56 9.28 -13.92
CA SER A 156 1.91 10.14 -15.04
C SER A 156 0.71 10.39 -15.95
N ARG A 157 0.78 11.43 -16.80
CA ARG A 157 -0.26 11.66 -17.82
C ARG A 157 -0.37 10.47 -18.79
N ARG A 158 0.70 9.70 -18.98
CA ARG A 158 0.72 8.49 -19.83
C ARG A 158 -0.15 7.40 -19.21
N THR A 159 0.04 7.10 -17.94
CA THR A 159 -0.78 6.14 -17.16
C THR A 159 -2.25 6.51 -17.20
N LEU A 160 -2.58 7.77 -16.91
CA LEU A 160 -3.97 8.24 -16.87
C LEU A 160 -4.66 8.11 -18.23
N LYS A 161 -3.97 8.51 -19.30
CA LYS A 161 -4.47 8.39 -20.67
C LYS A 161 -4.69 6.93 -21.07
N ALA A 162 -3.79 6.02 -20.69
CA ALA A 162 -3.91 4.59 -20.99
C ALA A 162 -5.17 3.96 -20.36
N CYS A 163 -5.57 4.46 -19.19
CA CYS A 163 -6.78 4.02 -18.49
C CYS A 163 -8.04 4.83 -18.80
N GLY A 164 -7.99 5.73 -19.78
CA GLY A 164 -9.15 6.54 -20.17
C GLY A 164 -9.57 7.59 -19.13
N VAL A 165 -8.69 7.95 -18.20
CA VAL A 165 -8.94 9.03 -17.24
C VAL A 165 -8.80 10.37 -17.97
N PRO A 166 -9.80 11.27 -17.90
CA PRO A 166 -9.72 12.58 -18.54
C PRO A 166 -8.53 13.42 -18.06
N ASN A 167 -7.97 14.24 -18.96
CA ASN A 167 -6.80 15.09 -18.68
C ASN A 167 -7.02 16.14 -17.58
N THR A 168 -8.27 16.48 -17.28
CA THR A 168 -8.64 17.40 -16.21
C THR A 168 -9.63 16.70 -15.30
N ARG A 169 -9.45 16.86 -13.99
CA ARG A 169 -10.51 16.58 -13.02
C ARG A 169 -11.69 17.47 -13.38
N ASP A 170 -12.82 16.92 -13.81
CA ASP A 170 -14.04 17.70 -14.00
C ASP A 170 -14.44 18.21 -12.60
N GLU A 171 -14.23 19.49 -12.33
CA GLU A 171 -14.55 20.13 -11.04
C GLU A 171 -16.03 19.97 -10.66
N ARG A 172 -16.88 19.56 -11.62
CA ARG A 172 -18.31 19.27 -11.40
C ARG A 172 -18.59 17.90 -10.79
N VAL A 173 -17.62 16.98 -10.78
CA VAL A 173 -17.75 15.68 -10.12
C VAL A 173 -17.26 15.81 -8.67
N GLY A 174 -18.10 16.48 -7.87
CA GLY A 174 -18.26 16.27 -6.44
C GLY A 174 -17.07 16.60 -5.53
N GLN A 175 -16.91 17.87 -5.17
CA GLN A 175 -16.85 18.13 -3.74
C GLN A 175 -18.27 17.89 -3.20
N PRO A 176 -18.50 17.01 -2.22
CA PRO A 176 -19.70 17.15 -1.42
C PRO A 176 -19.61 18.53 -0.78
N GLU A 177 -20.47 19.46 -1.18
CA GLU A 177 -20.76 20.64 -0.37
C GLU A 177 -21.28 20.13 0.97
N ILE A 178 -20.37 19.93 1.92
CA ILE A 178 -20.74 19.81 3.31
C ILE A 178 -21.09 21.23 3.72
N LYS A 179 -22.38 21.57 3.58
CA LYS A 179 -22.95 22.76 4.20
C LYS A 179 -22.45 22.77 5.65
N PRO A 180 -21.87 23.88 6.13
CA PRO A 180 -21.56 24.00 7.54
C PRO A 180 -22.86 23.73 8.30
N MET A 181 -22.87 22.70 9.16
CA MET A 181 -23.94 22.56 10.13
C MET A 181 -23.97 23.87 10.92
N ARG A 182 -25.09 24.61 10.82
CA ARG A 182 -25.40 25.66 11.76
C ARG A 182 -25.37 25.04 13.15
N ASN A 183 -24.53 25.57 14.02
CA ASN A 183 -24.62 25.31 15.45
C ASN A 183 -25.92 25.95 15.96
N GLU A 184 -27.02 25.21 15.96
CA GLU A 184 -28.18 25.57 16.78
C GLU A 184 -27.97 25.00 18.18
N CYS A 185 -27.20 25.71 19.00
CA CYS A 185 -27.27 25.57 20.44
C CYS A 185 -28.45 26.40 20.94
N ASN A 186 -29.63 25.80 21.03
CA ASN A 186 -30.78 26.37 21.71
C ASN A 186 -30.99 25.65 23.05
N SER A 187 -30.41 26.20 24.12
CA SER A 187 -31.05 26.24 25.45
C SER A 187 -30.11 26.97 26.42
N GLU A 188 -30.69 27.93 27.14
CA GLU A 188 -30.11 28.47 28.36
C GLU A 188 -29.91 27.34 29.38
N GLU A 189 -28.85 27.48 30.19
CA GLU A 189 -28.44 26.63 31.31
C GLU A 189 -27.51 25.42 31.03
N SER A 190 -26.27 25.59 31.54
CA SER A 190 -25.31 24.57 32.02
C SER A 190 -24.47 23.72 31.02
N SER A 191 -23.21 24.15 30.89
CA SER A 191 -21.96 23.37 30.72
C SER A 191 -21.83 22.34 29.58
N CYS A 192 -20.96 22.65 28.60
CA CYS A 192 -20.36 21.65 27.72
C CYS A 192 -18.82 21.82 27.71
N PRO A 193 -18.04 21.02 28.47
CA PRO A 193 -16.59 21.00 28.36
C PRO A 193 -16.16 19.82 27.49
N PHE A 194 -16.18 19.98 26.16
CA PHE A 194 -15.44 19.10 25.27
C PHE A 194 -14.51 19.94 24.40
N ARG A 195 -13.20 19.82 24.66
CA ARG A 195 -12.16 20.23 23.72
C ARG A 195 -12.35 19.42 22.44
N VAL A 196 -12.98 20.05 21.45
CA VAL A 196 -12.98 19.56 20.07
C VAL A 196 -11.53 19.64 19.60
N VAL A 197 -10.83 18.50 19.55
CA VAL A 197 -9.64 18.39 18.70
C VAL A 197 -10.17 18.50 17.27
N PRO A 198 -9.79 19.53 16.49
CA PRO A 198 -10.25 19.62 15.11
C PRO A 198 -9.78 18.35 14.40
N SER A 199 -10.71 17.59 13.84
CA SER A 199 -10.35 16.53 12.89
C SER A 199 -9.64 17.24 11.74
N VAL A 200 -8.31 17.20 11.73
CA VAL A 200 -7.52 17.71 10.60
C VAL A 200 -7.94 16.86 9.41
N ARG A 201 -8.81 17.41 8.55
CA ARG A 201 -9.02 16.84 7.22
C ARG A 201 -7.70 16.99 6.51
N VAL A 202 -6.93 15.91 6.41
CA VAL A 202 -5.74 15.86 5.56
C VAL A 202 -6.25 15.90 4.12
N THR A 203 -6.41 17.11 3.58
CA THR A 203 -6.74 17.30 2.16
C THR A 203 -5.41 17.41 1.41
N GLY A 204 -5.06 16.35 0.69
CA GLY A 204 -3.90 16.35 -0.19
C GLY A 204 -4.18 17.04 -1.52
N PRO A 205 -3.15 17.20 -2.35
CA PRO A 205 -3.31 17.61 -3.74
C PRO A 205 -4.31 16.74 -4.49
N THR A 206 -5.01 17.34 -5.44
CA THR A 206 -6.09 16.66 -6.18
C THR A 206 -6.00 16.80 -7.70
N ARG A 207 -5.09 17.63 -8.19
CA ARG A 207 -4.83 17.77 -9.62
C ARG A 207 -4.04 16.56 -10.11
N HIS A 208 -4.38 16.06 -11.29
CA HIS A 208 -3.76 14.86 -11.87
C HIS A 208 -2.25 15.06 -12.07
N SER A 209 -1.48 13.99 -11.84
CA SER A 209 -0.02 13.91 -12.03
C SER A 209 0.85 14.86 -11.22
N VAL A 210 0.30 15.74 -10.38
CA VAL A 210 1.12 16.79 -9.76
C VAL A 210 2.15 16.29 -8.76
N LEU A 211 1.92 15.13 -8.14
CA LEU A 211 2.87 14.49 -7.23
C LEU A 211 3.80 13.53 -7.94
N TRP A 212 3.35 12.86 -9.00
CA TRP A 212 4.23 12.17 -9.93
C TRP A 212 5.35 13.12 -10.39
N ASN A 213 4.94 14.28 -10.91
CA ASN A 213 5.82 15.28 -11.49
C ASN A 213 6.88 15.83 -10.52
N ALA A 214 6.52 16.04 -9.25
CA ALA A 214 7.36 16.76 -8.29
C ALA A 214 8.02 15.87 -7.23
N MET A 215 7.45 14.70 -6.93
CA MET A 215 7.89 13.86 -5.81
C MET A 215 8.39 12.48 -6.24
N ILE A 216 8.12 12.05 -7.48
CA ILE A 216 8.52 10.73 -7.99
C ILE A 216 9.43 10.84 -9.21
N HIS A 217 9.01 11.56 -10.26
CA HIS A 217 9.79 11.74 -11.48
C HIS A 217 11.22 12.26 -11.23
N PRO A 218 11.46 13.22 -10.32
CA PRO A 218 12.83 13.65 -9.99
C PRO A 218 13.74 12.55 -9.44
N LEU A 219 13.17 11.48 -8.89
CA LEU A 219 13.92 10.36 -8.34
C LEU A 219 14.33 9.34 -9.41
N GLN A 220 13.90 9.49 -10.66
CA GLN A 220 14.03 8.47 -11.72
C GLN A 220 15.47 7.98 -11.98
N ASN A 221 16.47 8.81 -11.65
CA ASN A 221 17.88 8.47 -11.82
C ASN A 221 18.45 7.64 -10.65
N MET A 222 17.69 7.45 -9.57
CA MET A 222 18.10 6.57 -8.46
C MET A 222 18.09 5.11 -8.88
N THR A 223 19.08 4.35 -8.41
CA THR A 223 19.08 2.88 -8.53
C THR A 223 18.26 2.28 -7.40
N LEU A 224 17.14 1.64 -7.74
CA LEU A 224 16.21 1.06 -6.76
C LEU A 224 16.26 -0.47 -6.77
N LYS A 225 16.15 -1.06 -5.58
CA LYS A 225 15.82 -2.48 -5.41
C LYS A 225 14.33 -2.72 -5.56
N GLY A 226 13.48 -1.81 -5.10
CA GLY A 226 12.03 -1.97 -5.17
C GLY A 226 11.24 -0.80 -4.62
N VAL A 227 9.91 -0.92 -4.70
CA VAL A 227 8.95 0.06 -4.19
C VAL A 227 8.00 -0.57 -3.19
N VAL A 228 7.57 0.19 -2.19
CA VAL A 228 6.46 -0.12 -1.27
C VAL A 228 5.39 0.97 -1.38
N TRP A 229 4.15 0.55 -1.60
CA TRP A 229 3.01 1.44 -1.83
C TRP A 229 1.89 1.24 -0.82
N TYR A 230 1.35 2.33 -0.27
CA TYR A 230 0.17 2.26 0.59
C TYR A 230 -0.78 3.42 0.30
N GLN A 231 -1.74 3.14 -0.60
CA GLN A 231 -2.77 4.08 -1.02
C GLN A 231 -3.99 3.34 -1.55
N GLY A 232 -5.13 4.02 -1.49
CA GLY A 232 -6.37 3.62 -2.15
C GLY A 232 -7.61 4.14 -1.43
N GLU A 233 -7.47 4.58 -0.18
CA GLU A 233 -8.59 4.98 0.66
C GLU A 233 -9.37 6.16 0.05
N SER A 234 -8.65 7.11 -0.56
CA SER A 234 -9.28 8.23 -1.27
C SER A 234 -9.93 7.82 -2.59
N ASN A 235 -9.57 6.67 -3.19
CA ASN A 235 -10.25 6.19 -4.40
C ASN A 235 -11.51 5.37 -4.09
N ALA A 236 -11.83 5.13 -2.81
CA ALA A 236 -13.06 4.45 -2.43
C ALA A 236 -14.34 5.23 -2.80
N ASP A 237 -14.23 6.54 -3.05
CA ASP A 237 -15.32 7.43 -3.48
C ASP A 237 -15.02 8.19 -4.79
N TYR A 238 -13.88 7.94 -5.45
CA TYR A 238 -13.48 8.64 -6.68
C TYR A 238 -12.78 7.71 -7.68
N ASN A 239 -13.31 7.65 -8.91
CA ASN A 239 -12.80 6.81 -10.01
C ASN A 239 -12.52 5.34 -9.59
N ARG A 240 -13.29 4.85 -8.63
CA ARG A 240 -13.09 3.54 -8.00
C ARG A 240 -12.93 2.41 -9.00
N ASP A 241 -13.85 2.33 -9.96
CA ASP A 241 -13.87 1.27 -10.97
C ASP A 241 -12.68 1.34 -11.95
N LEU A 242 -12.01 2.49 -12.05
CA LEU A 242 -10.81 2.67 -12.87
C LEU A 242 -9.53 2.24 -12.14
N TYR A 243 -9.57 2.01 -10.82
CA TYR A 243 -8.40 1.65 -10.03
C TYR A 243 -7.76 0.33 -10.51
N THR A 244 -8.57 -0.63 -10.98
CA THR A 244 -8.13 -1.91 -11.57
C THR A 244 -7.29 -1.74 -12.84
N CYS A 245 -7.42 -0.60 -13.52
CA CYS A 245 -6.54 -0.21 -14.62
C CYS A 245 -5.37 0.64 -14.12
N MET A 246 -5.68 1.70 -13.35
CA MET A 246 -4.68 2.72 -12.98
C MET A 246 -3.53 2.14 -12.16
N PHE A 247 -3.80 1.24 -11.22
CA PHE A 247 -2.75 0.74 -10.34
C PHE A 247 -1.74 -0.18 -11.05
N PRO A 248 -2.15 -1.19 -11.85
CA PRO A 248 -1.21 -1.94 -12.68
C PRO A 248 -0.42 -1.06 -13.66
N GLU A 249 -1.08 -0.08 -14.28
CA GLU A 249 -0.44 0.83 -15.24
C GLU A 249 0.56 1.79 -14.55
N LEU A 250 0.26 2.26 -13.34
CA LEU A 250 1.20 3.03 -12.52
C LEU A 250 2.46 2.21 -12.23
N ILE A 251 2.30 0.94 -11.83
CA ILE A 251 3.45 0.06 -11.54
C ILE A 251 4.33 -0.10 -12.78
N GLU A 252 3.71 -0.35 -13.94
CA GLU A 252 4.45 -0.54 -15.18
C GLU A 252 5.15 0.74 -15.64
N ASP A 253 4.51 1.90 -15.49
CA ASP A 253 5.10 3.19 -15.83
C ASP A 253 6.27 3.56 -14.91
N TRP A 254 6.14 3.32 -13.60
CA TRP A 254 7.23 3.54 -12.66
C TRP A 254 8.41 2.62 -12.98
N ARG A 255 8.16 1.34 -13.23
CA ARG A 255 9.18 0.39 -13.67
C ARG A 255 9.92 0.86 -14.91
N GLN A 256 9.19 1.34 -15.91
CA GLN A 256 9.77 1.88 -17.12
C GLN A 256 10.61 3.14 -16.84
N THR A 257 10.07 4.09 -16.08
CA THR A 257 10.68 5.38 -15.80
C THR A 257 11.98 5.23 -15.03
N PHE A 258 11.98 4.47 -13.92
CA PHE A 258 13.20 4.24 -13.13
C PHE A 258 14.23 3.39 -13.88
N HIS A 259 13.79 2.42 -14.70
CA HIS A 259 14.73 1.65 -15.53
C HIS A 259 15.47 2.55 -16.54
N TYR A 260 14.75 3.41 -17.26
CA TYR A 260 15.38 4.30 -18.24
C TYR A 260 16.15 5.45 -17.59
N GLY A 261 15.59 6.10 -16.56
CA GLY A 261 16.26 7.20 -15.85
C GLY A 261 17.59 6.77 -15.22
N SER A 262 17.62 5.58 -14.61
CA SER A 262 18.86 5.00 -14.05
C SER A 262 19.77 4.34 -15.09
N GLN A 263 19.57 4.56 -16.40
CA GLN A 263 20.34 3.96 -17.49
C GLN A 263 20.45 2.42 -17.39
N GLY A 264 19.37 1.78 -16.98
CA GLY A 264 19.26 0.33 -16.84
C GLY A 264 19.82 -0.26 -15.53
N GLN A 265 20.29 0.57 -14.59
CA GLN A 265 20.78 0.08 -13.28
C GLN A 265 19.64 -0.44 -12.40
N THR A 266 18.46 0.19 -12.45
CA THR A 266 17.25 -0.36 -11.85
C THR A 266 16.67 -1.45 -12.75
N ASP A 267 16.42 -2.64 -12.18
CA ASP A 267 15.84 -3.77 -12.92
C ASP A 267 14.49 -3.41 -13.55
N ARG A 268 14.27 -3.79 -14.81
CA ARG A 268 13.05 -3.43 -15.57
C ARG A 268 11.75 -3.94 -14.92
N PHE A 269 11.83 -5.04 -14.17
CA PHE A 269 10.71 -5.63 -13.46
C PHE A 269 10.95 -5.61 -11.97
N PHE A 270 11.61 -4.57 -11.43
CA PHE A 270 11.88 -4.50 -9.99
C PHE A 270 10.62 -4.77 -9.13
N PRO A 271 10.79 -5.40 -7.96
CA PRO A 271 9.71 -5.81 -7.08
C PRO A 271 8.87 -4.63 -6.57
N PHE A 272 7.55 -4.78 -6.64
CA PHE A 272 6.59 -3.76 -6.18
C PHE A 272 5.68 -4.34 -5.09
N GLY A 273 5.88 -3.87 -3.86
CA GLY A 273 5.08 -4.23 -2.70
C GLY A 273 3.95 -3.25 -2.47
N PHE A 274 2.78 -3.70 -2.02
CA PHE A 274 1.73 -2.79 -1.56
C PHE A 274 0.94 -3.30 -0.37
N VAL A 275 0.22 -2.41 0.29
CA VAL A 275 -0.66 -2.75 1.41
C VAL A 275 -2.11 -2.71 0.95
N GLN A 276 -2.81 -3.84 1.11
CA GLN A 276 -4.25 -3.89 0.89
C GLN A 276 -4.96 -3.07 1.96
N LEU A 277 -5.98 -2.29 1.59
CA LEU A 277 -6.64 -1.39 2.53
C LEU A 277 -7.17 -2.12 3.78
N SER A 278 -6.94 -1.50 4.95
CA SER A 278 -7.51 -1.94 6.22
C SER A 278 -9.00 -1.59 6.30
N SER A 279 -9.61 -1.83 7.45
CA SER A 279 -11.00 -1.50 7.75
C SER A 279 -11.19 -0.02 8.06
N TYR A 280 -12.39 0.51 7.77
CA TYR A 280 -12.75 1.89 8.08
C TYR A 280 -14.14 1.98 8.73
N MET A 281 -14.26 2.70 9.84
CA MET A 281 -15.55 2.88 10.50
C MET A 281 -16.27 4.11 9.93
N LEU A 282 -17.40 3.85 9.29
CA LEU A 282 -18.22 4.87 8.65
C LEU A 282 -19.17 5.49 9.67
N LYS A 283 -19.27 6.82 9.68
CA LYS A 283 -20.20 7.53 10.59
C LYS A 283 -21.67 7.41 10.13
N ASN A 284 -21.91 7.21 8.83
CA ASN A 284 -23.24 6.99 8.23
C ASN A 284 -23.19 5.79 7.26
N SER A 285 -24.22 4.94 7.29
CA SER A 285 -24.20 3.54 6.83
C SER A 285 -24.32 3.28 5.32
N SER A 286 -23.72 4.11 4.47
CA SER A 286 -23.54 3.76 3.06
C SER A 286 -22.11 3.23 2.88
N ASP A 287 -21.98 1.95 2.54
CA ASP A 287 -20.72 1.24 2.29
C ASP A 287 -19.80 2.08 1.39
N TYR A 288 -18.64 2.48 1.91
CA TYR A 288 -17.62 3.18 1.12
C TYR A 288 -16.91 2.10 0.31
N GLY A 289 -16.45 2.43 -0.90
CA GLY A 289 -15.93 1.46 -1.87
C GLY A 289 -14.64 0.71 -1.50
N PHE A 290 -14.33 0.56 -0.21
CA PHE A 290 -13.19 -0.18 0.32
C PHE A 290 -13.15 -1.64 -0.15
N PRO A 291 -14.22 -2.45 -0.10
CA PRO A 291 -14.14 -3.83 -0.57
C PRO A 291 -13.83 -3.90 -2.08
N GLU A 292 -14.39 -2.99 -2.90
CA GLU A 292 -14.04 -2.90 -4.32
C GLU A 292 -12.61 -2.42 -4.53
N ILE A 293 -12.12 -1.41 -3.80
CA ILE A 293 -10.70 -1.00 -3.90
C ILE A 293 -9.76 -2.14 -3.50
N ARG A 294 -10.04 -2.88 -2.42
CA ARG A 294 -9.22 -4.05 -2.03
C ARG A 294 -9.13 -5.09 -3.14
N TRP A 295 -10.20 -5.27 -3.92
CA TRP A 295 -10.23 -6.14 -5.08
C TRP A 295 -9.45 -5.55 -6.25
N HIS A 296 -9.71 -4.30 -6.60
CA HIS A 296 -9.04 -3.57 -7.68
C HIS A 296 -7.53 -3.40 -7.45
N GLN A 297 -7.07 -3.34 -6.19
CA GLN A 297 -5.65 -3.33 -5.82
C GLN A 297 -4.90 -4.59 -6.32
N THR A 298 -5.62 -5.68 -6.60
CA THR A 298 -5.06 -6.92 -7.16
C THR A 298 -5.34 -7.08 -8.66
N ALA A 299 -5.78 -6.01 -9.34
CA ALA A 299 -6.26 -6.04 -10.72
C ALA A 299 -7.40 -7.07 -10.95
N ASP A 300 -8.23 -7.25 -9.92
CA ASP A 300 -9.38 -8.15 -9.87
C ASP A 300 -9.05 -9.66 -9.86
N PHE A 301 -7.89 -10.04 -9.30
CA PHE A 301 -7.49 -11.45 -9.15
C PHE A 301 -7.59 -11.98 -7.71
N GLY A 302 -7.70 -11.10 -6.71
CA GLY A 302 -7.69 -11.44 -5.28
C GLY A 302 -6.30 -11.77 -4.71
N HIS A 303 -5.28 -11.86 -5.56
CA HIS A 303 -3.91 -12.17 -5.17
C HIS A 303 -2.89 -11.51 -6.10
N VAL A 304 -1.66 -11.41 -5.59
CA VAL A 304 -0.47 -11.01 -6.34
C VAL A 304 0.72 -11.88 -5.91
N PRO A 305 1.70 -12.18 -6.78
CA PRO A 305 1.76 -11.76 -8.18
C PRO A 305 0.67 -12.43 -9.03
N ASN A 306 0.28 -11.77 -10.11
CA ASN A 306 -0.71 -12.27 -11.07
C ASN A 306 -0.31 -11.84 -12.50
N PRO A 307 -1.00 -12.29 -13.57
CA PRO A 307 -0.60 -11.99 -14.95
C PRO A 307 -0.53 -10.49 -15.31
N LYS A 308 -1.30 -9.62 -14.63
CA LYS A 308 -1.26 -8.16 -14.85
C LYS A 308 -0.20 -7.46 -13.98
N MET A 309 0.18 -8.06 -12.86
CA MET A 309 1.09 -7.49 -11.88
C MET A 309 2.19 -8.49 -11.52
N PRO A 310 3.12 -8.81 -12.45
CA PRO A 310 4.24 -9.70 -12.16
C PRO A 310 5.23 -9.05 -11.19
N ASN A 311 5.97 -9.88 -10.46
CA ASN A 311 6.95 -9.45 -9.45
C ASN A 311 6.39 -8.45 -8.43
N THR A 312 5.16 -8.70 -7.97
CA THR A 312 4.51 -7.89 -6.95
C THR A 312 4.15 -8.73 -5.73
N PHE A 313 4.04 -8.08 -4.57
CA PHE A 313 3.64 -8.71 -3.32
C PHE A 313 2.72 -7.79 -2.52
N MET A 314 1.90 -8.37 -1.65
CA MET A 314 0.86 -7.62 -0.93
C MET A 314 0.85 -7.98 0.54
N ALA A 315 0.81 -6.97 1.40
CA ALA A 315 0.42 -7.12 2.79
C ALA A 315 -1.10 -6.97 2.92
N VAL A 316 -1.80 -8.07 3.21
CA VAL A 316 -3.21 -8.02 3.61
C VAL A 316 -3.29 -7.30 4.96
N ALA A 317 -4.11 -6.26 5.08
CA ALA A 317 -4.27 -5.49 6.33
C ALA A 317 -5.72 -5.42 6.84
N ILE A 318 -6.64 -6.21 6.26
CA ILE A 318 -8.08 -6.15 6.56
C ILE A 318 -8.41 -6.42 8.04
N ASP A 319 -7.59 -7.25 8.70
CA ASP A 319 -7.72 -7.65 10.11
C ASP A 319 -6.95 -6.73 11.08
N LEU A 320 -6.34 -5.66 10.57
CA LEU A 320 -5.58 -4.67 11.36
C LEU A 320 -6.42 -3.42 11.58
N CYS A 321 -7.69 -3.60 11.91
CA CYS A 321 -8.61 -2.51 12.20
C CYS A 321 -8.27 -1.84 13.56
N ASP A 322 -8.57 -0.54 13.70
CA ASP A 322 -8.29 0.21 14.93
C ASP A 322 -9.42 1.21 15.18
N ARG A 323 -10.47 0.78 15.91
CA ARG A 323 -11.65 1.60 16.19
C ARG A 323 -11.29 2.91 16.90
N ASP A 324 -10.33 2.82 17.81
CA ASP A 324 -9.96 3.87 18.75
C ASP A 324 -8.69 4.62 18.35
N SER A 325 -8.32 4.56 17.06
CA SER A 325 -7.18 5.33 16.57
C SER A 325 -7.43 6.83 16.79
N PRO A 326 -6.54 7.56 17.48
CA PRO A 326 -6.67 9.00 17.67
C PRO A 326 -6.52 9.78 16.36
N PHE A 327 -6.05 9.11 15.30
CA PHE A 327 -5.94 9.66 13.95
C PHE A 327 -7.16 9.31 13.08
N GLY A 328 -8.19 8.69 13.66
CA GLY A 328 -9.37 8.17 12.97
C GLY A 328 -9.20 6.70 12.59
N SER A 329 -10.30 5.95 12.59
CA SER A 329 -10.30 4.49 12.38
C SER A 329 -9.71 4.03 11.04
N ILE A 330 -9.62 4.94 10.07
CA ILE A 330 -8.96 4.75 8.78
C ILE A 330 -7.43 4.65 8.88
N HIS A 331 -6.84 5.10 10.00
CA HIS A 331 -5.40 5.14 10.25
C HIS A 331 -5.01 4.16 11.36
N PRO A 332 -4.93 2.85 11.08
CA PRO A 332 -4.57 1.85 12.09
C PRO A 332 -3.13 2.00 12.55
N ARG A 333 -2.92 1.90 13.87
CA ARG A 333 -1.62 2.09 14.51
C ARG A 333 -0.70 0.87 14.51
N ASP A 334 -1.20 -0.34 14.21
CA ASP A 334 -0.38 -1.55 14.08
C ASP A 334 0.36 -1.58 12.73
N LYS A 335 1.36 -0.70 12.59
CA LYS A 335 2.22 -0.67 11.40
C LYS A 335 3.32 -1.74 11.44
N GLN A 336 3.63 -2.30 12.61
CA GLN A 336 4.55 -3.43 12.74
C GLN A 336 4.04 -4.63 11.96
N THR A 337 2.77 -5.00 12.12
CA THR A 337 2.22 -6.16 11.42
C THR A 337 2.13 -5.89 9.91
N VAL A 338 1.77 -4.67 9.49
CA VAL A 338 1.79 -4.27 8.06
C VAL A 338 3.19 -4.43 7.47
N ALA A 339 4.20 -3.83 8.09
CA ALA A 339 5.58 -3.86 7.61
C ALA A 339 6.18 -5.26 7.64
N TYR A 340 5.84 -6.07 8.65
CA TYR A 340 6.26 -7.48 8.71
C TYR A 340 5.69 -8.30 7.56
N ARG A 341 4.41 -8.11 7.22
CA ARG A 341 3.78 -8.80 6.08
C ARG A 341 4.41 -8.36 4.74
N LEU A 342 4.73 -7.08 4.58
CA LEU A 342 5.50 -6.58 3.43
C LEU A 342 6.90 -7.19 3.36
N HIS A 343 7.59 -7.29 4.49
CA HIS A 343 8.92 -7.90 4.60
C HIS A 343 8.93 -9.37 4.17
N LEU A 344 7.95 -10.17 4.59
CA LEU A 344 7.79 -11.56 4.11
C LEU A 344 7.64 -11.61 2.59
N GLY A 345 6.82 -10.72 2.03
CA GLY A 345 6.63 -10.60 0.58
C GLY A 345 7.90 -10.23 -0.15
N ALA A 346 8.67 -9.25 0.36
CA ALA A 346 9.96 -8.88 -0.21
C ALA A 346 10.95 -10.05 -0.17
N ARG A 347 11.08 -10.77 0.95
CA ARG A 347 11.96 -11.95 1.04
C ARG A 347 11.64 -13.00 -0.02
N ALA A 348 10.36 -13.34 -0.19
CA ALA A 348 9.94 -14.34 -1.16
C ALA A 348 10.08 -13.85 -2.62
N VAL A 349 9.66 -12.61 -2.92
CA VAL A 349 9.52 -12.09 -4.29
C VAL A 349 10.77 -11.33 -4.75
N ALA A 350 11.29 -10.41 -3.93
CA ALA A 350 12.45 -9.57 -4.27
C ALA A 350 13.80 -10.28 -4.07
N TYR A 351 13.88 -11.16 -3.07
CA TYR A 351 15.11 -11.87 -2.69
C TYR A 351 15.07 -13.37 -3.03
N GLY A 352 13.94 -13.87 -3.54
CA GLY A 352 13.81 -15.22 -4.08
C GLY A 352 13.86 -16.33 -3.03
N GLU A 353 13.62 -16.01 -1.75
CA GLU A 353 13.60 -16.99 -0.67
C GLU A 353 12.51 -18.05 -0.91
N LYS A 354 12.91 -19.31 -0.94
CA LYS A 354 12.02 -20.44 -1.20
C LYS A 354 11.40 -20.96 0.09
N ASN A 355 10.20 -21.51 -0.02
CA ASN A 355 9.44 -22.11 1.10
C ASN A 355 9.05 -21.12 2.22
N LEU A 356 9.04 -19.83 1.94
CA LEU A 356 8.56 -18.81 2.87
C LEU A 356 7.06 -18.55 2.63
N THR A 357 6.23 -18.78 3.65
CA THR A 357 4.81 -18.41 3.59
C THR A 357 4.66 -16.90 3.80
N PHE A 358 4.32 -16.19 2.73
CA PHE A 358 4.10 -14.73 2.76
C PHE A 358 2.68 -14.32 2.33
N GLN A 359 1.86 -15.28 1.88
CA GLN A 359 0.47 -15.07 1.50
C GLN A 359 -0.45 -15.86 2.44
N GLY A 360 -1.61 -15.27 2.75
CA GLY A 360 -2.69 -15.98 3.40
C GLY A 360 -3.48 -16.87 2.42
N PRO A 361 -4.31 -17.77 2.96
CA PRO A 361 -5.02 -18.79 2.19
C PRO A 361 -6.06 -18.20 1.23
N LEU A 362 -5.96 -18.61 -0.03
CA LEU A 362 -6.96 -18.36 -1.08
C LEU A 362 -7.48 -19.72 -1.57
N PRO A 363 -8.81 -19.90 -1.74
CA PRO A 363 -9.33 -21.17 -2.22
C PRO A 363 -8.84 -21.47 -3.65
N LYS A 364 -8.39 -22.71 -3.88
CA LYS A 364 -8.02 -23.24 -5.20
C LYS A 364 -9.20 -23.82 -5.95
N LYS A 365 -10.19 -24.32 -5.22
CA LYS A 365 -11.37 -24.98 -5.79
C LYS A 365 -12.61 -24.59 -5.01
N ILE A 366 -13.70 -24.31 -5.71
CA ILE A 366 -14.99 -23.94 -5.15
C ILE A 366 -16.06 -24.77 -5.87
N GLU A 367 -16.78 -25.61 -5.13
CA GLU A 367 -17.69 -26.59 -5.71
C GLU A 367 -19.00 -26.70 -4.93
N LEU A 368 -20.10 -26.78 -5.67
CA LEU A 368 -21.41 -27.11 -5.11
C LEU A 368 -21.46 -28.61 -4.79
N LEU A 369 -21.88 -28.95 -3.57
CA LEU A 369 -22.12 -30.33 -3.19
C LEU A 369 -23.57 -30.69 -3.59
N ALA A 370 -23.70 -31.51 -4.64
CA ALA A 370 -24.89 -31.72 -5.47
C ALA A 370 -26.21 -32.10 -4.77
N SER A 371 -26.20 -32.44 -3.47
CA SER A 371 -27.39 -32.90 -2.73
C SER A 371 -27.72 -32.12 -1.46
N ASN A 372 -26.83 -31.23 -0.97
CA ASN A 372 -26.92 -30.78 0.44
C ASN A 372 -27.12 -29.28 0.65
N GLY A 373 -27.22 -28.47 -0.42
CA GLY A 373 -27.23 -27.01 -0.26
C GLY A 373 -25.95 -26.51 0.42
N LEU A 374 -24.81 -27.14 0.13
CA LEU A 374 -23.51 -26.82 0.71
C LEU A 374 -22.51 -26.44 -0.40
N LEU A 375 -21.59 -25.54 -0.07
CA LEU A 375 -20.48 -25.14 -0.94
C LEU A 375 -19.16 -25.53 -0.28
N ASN A 376 -18.33 -26.29 -0.99
CA ASN A 376 -17.01 -26.69 -0.53
C ASN A 376 -15.93 -25.79 -1.13
N LEU A 377 -15.11 -25.19 -0.27
CA LEU A 377 -13.91 -24.44 -0.62
C LEU A 377 -12.69 -25.27 -0.24
N THR A 378 -11.83 -25.58 -1.21
CA THR A 378 -10.58 -26.34 -1.00
C THR A 378 -9.37 -25.43 -1.14
N TYR A 379 -8.44 -25.55 -0.20
CA TYR A 379 -7.22 -24.76 -0.10
C TYR A 379 -5.98 -25.66 -0.28
N ASP A 380 -4.91 -25.12 -0.87
CA ASP A 380 -3.59 -25.77 -0.94
C ASP A 380 -2.72 -25.46 0.28
N GLN A 381 -3.08 -24.44 1.05
CA GLN A 381 -2.46 -24.08 2.32
C GLN A 381 -3.26 -24.62 3.50
N GLU A 382 -2.57 -24.87 4.62
CA GLU A 382 -3.25 -25.22 5.87
C GLU A 382 -4.00 -24.00 6.44
N ILE A 383 -5.30 -24.18 6.66
CA ILE A 383 -6.18 -23.15 7.18
C ILE A 383 -6.58 -23.43 8.63
N GLN A 384 -6.82 -22.34 9.35
CA GLN A 384 -7.58 -22.31 10.59
C GLN A 384 -8.75 -21.35 10.41
N VAL A 385 -9.90 -21.71 10.97
CA VAL A 385 -11.14 -20.94 10.84
C VAL A 385 -11.58 -20.43 12.19
N GLN A 386 -11.77 -19.11 12.30
CA GLN A 386 -12.32 -18.46 13.49
C GLN A 386 -13.83 -18.24 13.29
N MET A 387 -14.65 -19.02 13.99
CA MET A 387 -16.12 -18.96 13.89
C MET A 387 -16.71 -17.83 14.76
N GLN A 388 -16.37 -16.58 14.45
CA GLN A 388 -16.84 -15.43 15.24
C GLN A 388 -17.98 -14.63 14.58
N ASP A 389 -18.09 -14.64 13.25
CA ASP A 389 -19.09 -13.87 12.51
C ASP A 389 -19.69 -14.70 11.36
N ASN A 390 -21.02 -14.62 11.20
CA ASN A 390 -21.74 -15.29 10.12
C ASN A 390 -21.86 -14.44 8.85
N LYS A 391 -21.34 -13.21 8.84
CA LYS A 391 -21.46 -12.26 7.71
C LYS A 391 -20.23 -12.16 6.83
N THR A 392 -19.11 -12.81 7.20
CA THR A 392 -17.85 -12.66 6.45
C THR A 392 -17.92 -13.34 5.08
N PHE A 393 -18.68 -14.42 4.95
CA PHE A 393 -18.93 -15.09 3.67
C PHE A 393 -20.33 -14.75 3.18
N GLU A 394 -20.43 -14.46 1.88
CA GLU A 394 -21.70 -14.16 1.24
C GLU A 394 -21.80 -14.88 -0.09
N ILE A 395 -23.02 -15.26 -0.45
CA ILE A 395 -23.36 -15.92 -1.72
C ILE A 395 -24.30 -15.05 -2.53
N SER A 396 -24.10 -15.01 -3.84
CA SER A 396 -25.00 -14.33 -4.76
C SER A 396 -26.14 -15.27 -5.13
N CYS A 397 -27.31 -15.01 -4.55
CA CYS A 397 -28.53 -15.78 -4.77
C CYS A 397 -29.41 -15.07 -5.80
N CYS A 398 -29.70 -15.73 -6.92
CA CYS A 398 -30.49 -15.17 -8.01
C CYS A 398 -31.86 -15.84 -8.14
N SER A 399 -32.92 -15.03 -8.18
CA SER A 399 -34.29 -15.43 -8.57
C SER A 399 -34.81 -14.41 -9.58
N ASP A 400 -35.51 -14.86 -10.63
CA ASP A 400 -36.17 -13.98 -11.61
C ASP A 400 -35.29 -12.84 -12.14
N ARG A 401 -34.04 -13.18 -12.49
CA ARG A 401 -32.98 -12.27 -12.98
C ARG A 401 -32.48 -11.19 -12.01
N HIS A 402 -32.90 -11.22 -10.75
CA HIS A 402 -32.38 -10.35 -9.70
C HIS A 402 -31.51 -11.15 -8.74
N CYS A 403 -30.30 -10.68 -8.50
CA CYS A 403 -29.34 -11.33 -7.60
C CYS A 403 -29.15 -10.49 -6.35
N LYS A 404 -29.07 -11.14 -5.19
CA LYS A 404 -28.78 -10.52 -3.90
C LYS A 404 -27.66 -11.28 -3.21
N TRP A 405 -26.77 -10.54 -2.55
CA TRP A 405 -25.77 -11.12 -1.66
C TRP A 405 -26.43 -11.47 -0.33
N LEU A 406 -26.30 -12.72 0.08
CA LEU A 406 -26.86 -13.27 1.32
C LEU A 406 -25.73 -13.87 2.15
N PRO A 407 -25.75 -13.76 3.49
CA PRO A 407 -24.77 -14.43 4.35
C PRO A 407 -24.75 -15.95 4.12
N ALA A 408 -23.57 -16.54 4.10
CA ALA A 408 -23.34 -17.98 3.98
C ALA A 408 -22.48 -18.44 5.16
N PRO A 409 -23.09 -18.88 6.28
CA PRO A 409 -22.32 -19.25 7.47
C PRO A 409 -21.47 -20.49 7.22
N VAL A 410 -20.34 -20.58 7.93
CA VAL A 410 -19.49 -21.77 7.94
C VAL A 410 -20.24 -22.92 8.63
N ASN A 411 -20.38 -24.05 7.93
CA ASN A 411 -20.99 -25.27 8.45
C ASN A 411 -19.94 -26.14 9.18
N THR A 412 -18.85 -26.45 8.48
CA THR A 412 -17.73 -27.22 9.04
C THR A 412 -16.43 -26.88 8.30
N PHE A 413 -15.31 -27.21 8.91
CA PHE A 413 -13.99 -27.01 8.31
C PHE A 413 -13.00 -28.09 8.74
N SER A 414 -11.96 -28.27 7.94
CA SER A 414 -10.78 -29.08 8.22
C SER A 414 -9.52 -28.23 8.03
N THR A 415 -8.34 -28.86 8.02
CA THR A 415 -7.08 -28.17 7.75
C THR A 415 -6.95 -27.67 6.31
N GLN A 416 -7.76 -28.14 5.36
CA GLN A 416 -7.68 -27.74 3.94
C GLN A 416 -9.04 -27.49 3.27
N THR A 417 -10.14 -27.71 3.98
CA THR A 417 -11.49 -27.54 3.43
C THR A 417 -12.36 -26.68 4.33
N LEU A 418 -13.22 -25.87 3.73
CA LEU A 418 -14.21 -25.06 4.42
C LEU A 418 -15.55 -25.25 3.71
N ILE A 419 -16.56 -25.68 4.45
CA ILE A 419 -17.90 -25.92 3.91
C ILE A 419 -18.83 -24.81 4.39
N LEU A 420 -19.49 -24.14 3.45
CA LEU A 420 -20.50 -23.11 3.70
C LEU A 420 -21.91 -23.66 3.54
N ASP A 421 -22.83 -23.16 4.35
CA ASP A 421 -24.26 -23.43 4.25
C ASP A 421 -24.95 -22.43 3.30
N LEU A 422 -25.70 -22.96 2.32
CA LEU A 422 -26.43 -22.18 1.30
C LEU A 422 -27.94 -22.10 1.56
N ASN A 423 -28.45 -22.61 2.68
CA ASN A 423 -29.88 -22.68 3.02
C ASN A 423 -30.60 -21.31 2.97
N ALA A 424 -29.85 -20.22 3.11
CA ALA A 424 -30.40 -18.86 2.98
C ALA A 424 -30.88 -18.54 1.54
N CYS A 425 -30.40 -19.26 0.53
CA CYS A 425 -30.75 -19.05 -0.88
C CYS A 425 -31.81 -20.05 -1.35
N LEU A 426 -32.99 -19.52 -1.72
CA LEU A 426 -34.06 -20.30 -2.36
C LEU A 426 -33.96 -20.34 -3.90
N GLY A 427 -33.01 -19.58 -4.47
CA GLY A 427 -32.78 -19.46 -5.91
C GLY A 427 -31.51 -20.18 -6.37
N THR A 428 -30.94 -19.72 -7.48
CA THR A 428 -29.67 -20.24 -7.99
C THR A 428 -28.50 -19.47 -7.39
N VAL A 429 -27.56 -20.16 -6.77
CA VAL A 429 -26.33 -19.56 -6.25
C VAL A 429 -25.31 -19.41 -7.37
N VAL A 430 -24.94 -18.20 -7.76
CA VAL A 430 -24.06 -17.96 -8.93
C VAL A 430 -22.63 -17.56 -8.58
N ALA A 431 -22.40 -17.06 -7.36
CA ALA A 431 -21.09 -16.61 -6.92
C ALA A 431 -20.97 -16.69 -5.39
N VAL A 432 -19.74 -16.70 -4.89
CA VAL A 432 -19.38 -16.57 -3.48
C VAL A 432 -18.34 -15.48 -3.31
N ARG A 433 -18.39 -14.76 -2.20
CA ARG A 433 -17.38 -13.79 -1.82
C ARG A 433 -17.03 -13.88 -0.33
N TYR A 434 -15.85 -13.39 0.01
CA TYR A 434 -15.30 -13.37 1.36
C TYR A 434 -14.79 -11.97 1.72
N ALA A 435 -15.11 -11.51 2.94
CA ALA A 435 -14.66 -10.26 3.54
C ALA A 435 -14.98 -9.00 2.70
N TRP A 436 -16.19 -8.97 2.10
CA TRP A 436 -16.60 -7.96 1.12
C TRP A 436 -17.34 -6.75 1.71
N THR A 437 -16.99 -6.36 2.93
CA THR A 437 -17.54 -5.17 3.59
C THR A 437 -16.41 -4.21 3.97
N THR A 438 -16.74 -2.94 4.22
CA THR A 438 -15.75 -1.97 4.70
C THR A 438 -15.05 -2.44 6.01
N TRP A 439 -15.75 -3.15 6.89
CA TRP A 439 -15.24 -3.69 8.17
C TRP A 439 -15.59 -5.19 8.30
N PRO A 440 -14.80 -6.10 7.71
CA PRO A 440 -15.17 -7.52 7.61
C PRO A 440 -14.89 -8.34 8.86
N CYS A 441 -14.02 -7.88 9.77
CA CYS A 441 -13.66 -8.58 11.00
C CYS A 441 -13.05 -7.63 12.04
N GLU A 442 -13.03 -8.05 13.31
CA GLU A 442 -12.30 -7.34 14.37
C GLU A 442 -10.79 -7.61 14.31
N TYR A 443 -10.05 -6.88 15.14
CA TYR A 443 -8.58 -6.92 15.17
C TYR A 443 -8.07 -8.35 15.37
N LYS A 444 -7.33 -8.85 14.37
CA LYS A 444 -6.76 -10.22 14.28
C LYS A 444 -7.80 -11.35 14.44
N GLN A 445 -9.05 -11.09 14.04
CA GLN A 445 -10.20 -11.98 14.22
C GLN A 445 -10.97 -12.23 12.90
N CYS A 446 -10.27 -12.21 11.76
CA CYS A 446 -10.87 -12.62 10.49
C CYS A 446 -11.19 -14.11 10.42
N ALA A 447 -12.14 -14.50 9.57
CA ALA A 447 -12.65 -15.87 9.62
C ALA A 447 -11.61 -16.91 9.17
N VAL A 448 -10.70 -16.58 8.23
CA VAL A 448 -9.73 -17.55 7.70
C VAL A 448 -8.30 -17.03 7.81
N TYR A 449 -7.44 -17.85 8.42
CA TYR A 449 -6.01 -17.61 8.53
C TYR A 449 -5.21 -18.83 8.09
N HIS A 450 -3.97 -18.62 7.67
CA HIS A 450 -2.98 -19.69 7.59
C HIS A 450 -2.65 -20.19 9.00
N THR A 451 -2.56 -21.52 9.20
CA THR A 451 -2.40 -22.13 10.53
C THR A 451 -1.13 -21.68 11.26
N SER A 452 0.04 -21.76 10.61
CA SER A 452 1.32 -21.43 11.26
C SER A 452 1.72 -19.95 11.18
N SER A 453 1.66 -19.34 9.99
CA SER A 453 2.08 -17.95 9.79
C SER A 453 1.11 -16.91 10.33
N MET A 454 -0.13 -17.29 10.68
CA MET A 454 -1.19 -16.38 11.11
C MET A 454 -1.48 -15.27 10.07
N LEU A 455 -1.21 -15.52 8.80
CA LEU A 455 -1.55 -14.57 7.72
C LEU A 455 -3.04 -14.70 7.36
N PRO A 456 -3.82 -13.60 7.32
CA PRO A 456 -5.23 -13.63 6.99
C PRO A 456 -5.43 -13.92 5.50
N ALA A 457 -6.50 -14.63 5.17
CA ALA A 457 -6.98 -14.74 3.79
C ALA A 457 -7.29 -13.33 3.23
N PRO A 458 -6.88 -13.02 1.98
CA PRO A 458 -7.35 -11.81 1.30
C PRO A 458 -8.84 -11.92 0.94
N PRO A 459 -9.57 -10.81 0.76
CA PRO A 459 -10.91 -10.83 0.21
C PRO A 459 -10.91 -11.43 -1.20
N PHE A 460 -11.95 -12.18 -1.53
CA PHE A 460 -12.13 -12.73 -2.86
C PHE A 460 -13.59 -12.76 -3.28
N ILE A 461 -13.80 -12.78 -4.59
CA ILE A 461 -15.08 -13.10 -5.23
C ILE A 461 -14.82 -14.16 -6.29
N ALA A 462 -15.69 -15.17 -6.37
CA ALA A 462 -15.57 -16.24 -7.34
C ALA A 462 -16.94 -16.63 -7.90
N GLN A 463 -16.98 -16.83 -9.22
CA GLN A 463 -18.16 -17.37 -9.90
C GLN A 463 -18.25 -18.88 -9.66
N ILE A 464 -19.45 -19.37 -9.40
CA ILE A 464 -19.72 -20.78 -9.21
C ILE A 464 -20.20 -21.35 -10.53
N SER A 465 -19.40 -22.22 -11.12
CA SER A 465 -19.78 -22.96 -12.32
C SER A 465 -20.86 -23.99 -11.98
N HIS A 466 -22.03 -23.86 -12.61
CA HIS A 466 -23.07 -24.91 -12.62
C HIS A 466 -22.84 -25.99 -13.68
N ARG A 467 -21.80 -25.86 -14.51
CA ARG A 467 -21.51 -26.83 -15.56
C ARG A 467 -20.61 -27.92 -15.02
N GLY A 468 -21.25 -28.94 -14.45
CA GLY A 468 -20.76 -30.31 -14.54
C GLY A 468 -21.14 -30.88 -15.90
N ILE A 469 -20.11 -31.22 -16.68
CA ILE A 469 -19.94 -32.24 -17.74
C ILE A 469 -18.90 -31.71 -18.72
#